data_AF-A0A1C6IWJ4-F1
#
_entry.id   AF-A0A1C6IWJ4-F1
#
_cell.length_a   1.000
_cell.length_b   1.000
_cell.length_c   1.000
_cell.angle_alpha   90.00
_cell.angle_beta   90.00
_cell.angle_gamma   90.00
#
_symmetry.space_group_name_H-M   'P 1'
#
loop_
_entity.id
_entity.type
_entity.pdbx_description
1 polymer ?
#
loop_
_entity_poly.entity_id
_entity_poly.type
_entity_poly.pdbx_seq_one_letter_code
_entity_poly.pdbx_strand_id
1 'polypeptide(L)'
;MLQMSKHYEPEFKKKIVRLHLEEGRTLKGLAAEYGVSKASISIWVKQFREECQTNEEAKADYDYMKENLQLKRQLAELQKENDFLKKAAAFFAKEID
;
A
#
# COMPACT_ATOMS: atom_id res chain seq x y z
N MET A 1 19.68 26.36 7.49
CA MET A 1 19.89 26.11 6.05
C MET A 1 18.53 26.18 5.37
N LEU A 2 18.36 27.08 4.39
CA LEU A 2 17.12 27.17 3.62
C LEU A 2 17.00 25.91 2.75
N GLN A 3 16.09 25.02 3.12
CA GLN A 3 15.83 23.81 2.35
C GLN A 3 15.08 24.22 1.07
N MET A 4 15.81 24.31 -0.04
CA MET A 4 15.25 24.56 -1.37
C MET A 4 14.11 23.56 -1.62
N SER A 5 12.92 24.08 -1.90
CA SER A 5 11.77 23.23 -2.22
C SER A 5 12.09 22.50 -3.53
N LYS A 6 12.39 21.20 -3.44
CA LYS A 6 12.43 20.34 -4.63
C LYS A 6 11.01 20.25 -5.16
N HIS A 7 10.80 20.75 -6.37
CA HIS A 7 9.53 20.58 -7.06
C HIS A 7 9.49 19.15 -7.62
N TYR A 8 8.39 18.45 -7.38
CA TYR A 8 8.14 17.13 -7.94
C TYR A 8 6.91 17.21 -8.81
N GLU A 9 6.97 16.53 -9.95
CA GLU A 9 5.85 16.43 -10.88
C GLU A 9 4.60 15.86 -10.18
N PRO A 10 3.39 16.37 -10.49
CA PRO A 10 2.14 15.87 -9.90
C PRO A 10 1.96 14.36 -10.07
N GLU A 11 2.28 13.83 -11.26
CA GLU A 11 2.18 12.40 -11.57
C GLU A 11 3.13 11.55 -10.73
N PHE A 12 4.33 12.06 -10.45
CA PHE A 12 5.26 11.39 -9.55
C PHE A 12 4.71 11.35 -8.12
N LYS A 13 4.17 12.46 -7.61
CA LYS A 13 3.55 12.51 -6.27
C LYS A 13 2.39 11.52 -6.17
N LYS A 14 1.49 11.51 -7.16
CA LYS A 14 0.36 10.57 -7.25
C LYS A 14 0.84 9.13 -7.22
N LYS A 15 1.86 8.78 -8.01
CA LYS A 15 2.45 7.43 -8.01
C LYS A 15 2.92 7.02 -6.62
N ILE A 16 3.67 7.87 -5.92
CA ILE A 16 4.18 7.55 -4.57
C ILE A 16 3.03 7.38 -3.57
N VAL A 17 2.00 8.24 -3.63
CA VAL A 17 0.80 8.11 -2.80
C VAL A 17 0.09 6.78 -3.08
N ARG A 18 -0.01 6.37 -4.36
CA ARG A 18 -0.61 5.08 -4.75
C ARG A 18 0.15 3.89 -4.20
N LEU A 19 1.48 3.85 -4.35
CA LEU A 19 2.32 2.80 -3.77
C LEU A 19 2.12 2.68 -2.24
N HIS A 20 1.93 3.79 -1.55
CA HIS A 20 1.67 3.76 -0.11
C HIS A 20 0.28 3.22 0.24
N LEU A 21 -0.76 3.75 -0.40
CA LEU A 21 -2.15 3.51 -0.03
C LEU A 21 -2.70 2.19 -0.60
N GLU A 22 -2.29 1.79 -1.80
CA GLU A 22 -2.79 0.60 -2.50
C GLU A 22 -1.92 -0.63 -2.25
N GLU A 23 -0.58 -0.47 -2.25
CA GLU A 23 0.35 -1.59 -2.01
C GLU A 23 0.75 -1.71 -0.54
N GLY A 24 0.39 -0.73 0.30
CA GLY A 24 0.77 -0.74 1.72
C GLY A 24 2.26 -0.50 1.99
N ARG A 25 3.00 0.04 1.01
CA ARG A 25 4.46 0.30 1.13
C ARG A 25 4.72 1.32 2.24
N THR A 26 5.78 1.14 3.02
CA THR A 26 6.10 2.07 4.11
C THR A 26 6.67 3.38 3.59
N LEU A 27 6.35 4.50 4.25
CA LEU A 27 6.93 5.81 3.90
C LEU A 27 8.46 5.82 3.96
N LYS A 28 9.06 5.04 4.89
CA LYS A 28 10.51 4.89 5.01
C LYS A 28 11.10 4.16 3.81
N GLY A 29 10.47 3.07 3.36
CA GLY A 29 10.89 2.33 2.18
C GLY A 29 10.83 3.18 0.92
N LEU A 30 9.71 3.88 0.71
CA LEU A 30 9.53 4.80 -0.42
C LEU A 30 10.54 5.95 -0.39
N ALA A 31 10.81 6.52 0.79
CA ALA A 31 11.81 7.57 0.94
C ALA A 31 13.23 7.10 0.52
N ALA A 32 13.62 5.90 0.93
CA ALA A 32 14.91 5.31 0.60
C ALA A 32 15.03 4.97 -0.90
N GLU A 33 14.00 4.38 -1.48
CA GLU A 33 13.99 3.93 -2.88
C GLU A 33 13.95 5.09 -3.87
N TYR A 34 13.15 6.12 -3.59
CA TYR A 34 12.92 7.22 -4.52
C TYR A 34 13.75 8.47 -4.22
N GLY A 35 14.56 8.46 -3.16
CA GLY A 35 15.39 9.62 -2.78
C GLY A 35 14.58 10.84 -2.33
N VAL A 36 13.36 10.60 -1.84
CA VAL A 36 12.42 11.63 -1.37
C VAL A 36 12.39 11.65 0.15
N SER A 37 12.27 12.82 0.77
CA SER A 37 12.14 12.89 2.22
C SER A 37 10.82 12.25 2.69
N LYS A 38 10.86 11.49 3.79
CA LYS A 38 9.64 10.92 4.43
C LYS A 38 8.59 12.01 4.70
N ALA A 39 9.03 13.20 5.11
CA ALA A 39 8.14 14.34 5.38
C ALA A 39 7.39 14.79 4.12
N SER A 40 8.07 14.90 2.98
CA SER A 40 7.44 15.24 1.70
C SER A 40 6.37 14.22 1.30
N ILE A 41 6.68 12.92 1.43
CA ILE A 41 5.71 11.85 1.12
C ILE A 41 4.49 11.95 2.04
N SER A 42 4.72 12.17 3.34
CA SER A 42 3.64 12.35 4.31
C SER A 42 2.74 13.53 3.97
N ILE A 43 3.31 14.63 3.49
CA ILE A 43 2.56 15.81 3.04
C ILE A 43 1.70 15.45 1.82
N TRP A 44 2.24 14.74 0.83
CA TRP A 44 1.47 14.37 -0.37
C TRP A 44 0.31 13.43 -0.05
N VAL A 45 0.52 12.46 0.85
CA VAL A 45 -0.56 11.58 1.33
C VAL A 45 -1.64 12.38 2.06
N LYS A 46 -1.25 13.38 2.87
CA LYS A 46 -2.20 14.26 3.55
C LYS A 46 -3.00 15.11 2.55
N GLN A 47 -2.32 15.73 1.60
CA GLN A 47 -2.95 16.54 0.54
C GLN A 47 -3.93 15.72 -0.28
N PHE A 48 -3.59 14.49 -0.64
CA PHE A 48 -4.49 13.60 -1.35
C PHE A 48 -5.74 13.26 -0.52
N ARG A 49 -5.59 13.00 0.79
CA ARG A 49 -6.73 12.77 1.69
C ARG A 49 -7.62 14.01 1.85
N GLU A 50 -7.05 15.19 1.84
CA GLU A 50 -7.80 16.45 1.87
C GLU A 50 -8.57 16.66 0.56
N GLU A 51 -7.95 16.37 -0.59
CA GLU A 51 -8.60 16.39 -1.90
C GLU A 51 -9.81 15.44 -1.96
N CYS A 52 -9.72 14.26 -1.34
CA CYS A 52 -10.84 13.32 -1.22
C CYS A 52 -12.06 13.87 -0.46
N GLN A 53 -11.90 14.96 0.31
CA GLN A 53 -13.04 15.57 1.03
C GLN A 53 -13.88 16.48 0.12
N THR A 54 -13.28 17.01 -0.94
CA THR A 54 -13.91 18.00 -1.83
C THR A 54 -14.08 17.51 -3.26
N ASN A 55 -13.41 16.42 -3.65
CA ASN A 55 -13.49 15.81 -4.97
C ASN A 55 -14.00 14.35 -4.87
N GLU A 56 -15.16 14.08 -5.45
CA GLU A 56 -15.80 12.76 -5.46
C GLU A 56 -14.99 11.71 -6.22
N GLU A 57 -14.34 12.07 -7.32
CA GLU A 57 -13.50 11.16 -8.11
C GLU A 57 -12.27 10.73 -7.30
N ALA A 58 -11.59 11.69 -6.65
CA ALA A 58 -10.46 11.40 -5.78
C ALA A 58 -10.86 10.52 -4.59
N LYS A 59 -12.06 10.75 -4.03
CA LYS A 59 -12.64 9.94 -2.96
C LYS A 59 -12.89 8.50 -3.41
N ALA A 60 -13.52 8.31 -4.57
CA ALA A 60 -13.75 6.98 -5.13
C ALA A 60 -12.42 6.24 -5.34
N ASP A 61 -11.43 6.89 -5.94
CA ASP A 61 -10.07 6.35 -6.10
C ASP A 61 -9.47 5.91 -4.76
N TYR A 62 -9.55 6.76 -3.74
CA TYR A 62 -9.04 6.44 -2.40
C TYR A 62 -9.74 5.22 -1.77
N ASP A 63 -11.07 5.15 -1.88
CA ASP A 63 -11.85 4.04 -1.34
C ASP A 63 -11.53 2.72 -2.06
N TYR A 64 -11.39 2.74 -3.40
CA TYR A 64 -10.94 1.58 -4.19
C TYR A 64 -9.56 1.09 -3.75
N MET A 65 -8.60 2.00 -3.56
CA MET A 65 -7.25 1.62 -3.14
C MET A 65 -7.23 1.00 -1.74
N LYS A 66 -8.04 1.53 -0.82
CA LYS A 66 -8.18 1.00 0.54
C LYS A 66 -8.79 -0.40 0.53
N GLU A 67 -9.86 -0.62 -0.25
CA GLU A 67 -10.48 -1.93 -0.42
C GLU A 67 -9.52 -2.93 -1.05
N ASN A 68 -8.80 -2.53 -2.11
CA ASN A 68 -7.81 -3.37 -2.76
C ASN A 68 -6.73 -3.85 -1.79
N LEU A 69 -6.21 -2.96 -0.94
CA LEU A 69 -5.24 -3.32 0.10
C LEU A 69 -5.82 -4.30 1.13
N GLN A 70 -7.09 -4.13 1.53
CA GLN A 70 -7.76 -5.06 2.44
C GLN A 70 -7.93 -6.45 1.81
N LEU A 71 -8.40 -6.50 0.56
CA LEU A 71 -8.58 -7.75 -0.18
C LEU A 71 -7.26 -8.49 -0.38
N LYS A 72 -6.18 -7.79 -0.73
CA LYS A 72 -4.83 -8.38 -0.83
C LYS A 72 -4.37 -9.01 0.48
N ARG A 73 -4.65 -8.37 1.62
CA ARG A 73 -4.33 -8.92 2.95
C ARG A 73 -5.16 -10.17 3.27
N GLN A 74 -6.46 -10.13 2.98
CA GLN A 74 -7.34 -11.28 3.20
C GLN A 74 -6.94 -12.47 2.33
N LEU A 75 -6.63 -12.24 1.05
CA LEU A 75 -6.13 -13.28 0.15
C LEU A 75 -4.82 -13.89 0.65
N ALA A 76 -3.88 -13.06 1.11
CA ALA A 76 -2.63 -13.55 1.66
C ALA A 76 -2.82 -14.42 2.91
N GLU A 77 -3.79 -14.08 3.76
CA GLU A 77 -4.10 -14.87 4.96
C GLU A 77 -4.79 -16.19 4.61
N LEU A 78 -5.81 -16.15 3.75
CA LEU A 78 -6.48 -17.35 3.25
C LEU A 78 -5.51 -18.30 2.54
N GLN A 79 -4.54 -17.77 1.79
CA GLN A 79 -3.52 -18.59 1.15
C GLN A 79 -2.64 -19.31 2.18
N LYS A 80 -2.22 -18.64 3.26
CA LYS A 80 -1.45 -19.28 4.33
C LYS A 80 -2.25 -20.36 5.04
N GLU A 81 -3.51 -20.11 5.35
CA GLU A 81 -4.41 -21.10 5.95
C GLU A 81 -4.58 -22.31 5.04
N ASN A 82 -4.81 -22.07 3.75
CA ASN A 82 -4.94 -23.13 2.75
C ASN A 82 -3.66 -23.96 2.64
N ASP A 83 -2.49 -23.32 2.60
CA ASP A 83 -1.19 -23.99 2.55
C ASP A 83 -0.92 -24.80 3.81
N PHE A 84 -1.31 -24.30 4.98
CA PHE A 84 -1.22 -25.01 6.25
C PHE A 84 -2.10 -26.26 6.25
N LEU A 85 -3.38 -26.13 5.86
CA LEU A 85 -4.32 -27.26 5.78
C LEU A 85 -3.86 -28.32 4.78
N LYS A 86 -3.34 -27.92 3.61
CA LYS A 86 -2.76 -28.83 2.63
C LYS A 86 -1.58 -29.61 3.21
N LYS A 87 -0.68 -28.95 3.94
CA LYS A 87 0.45 -29.61 4.61
C LYS A 87 -0.03 -30.58 5.69
N ALA A 88 -1.04 -30.20 6.48
CA ALA A 88 -1.63 -31.08 7.49
C ALA A 88 -2.28 -32.31 6.85
N ALA A 89 -3.09 -32.14 5.81
CA ALA A 89 -3.72 -33.25 5.09
C ALA A 89 -2.66 -34.20 4.49
N ALA A 90 -1.59 -33.65 3.89
CA ALA A 90 -0.48 -34.44 3.36
C ALA A 90 0.33 -35.17 4.45
N PHE A 91 0.39 -34.62 5.66
CA PHE A 91 1.02 -35.28 6.81
C PHE A 91 0.19 -36.49 7.25
N PHE A 92 -1.12 -36.31 7.50
CA PHE A 92 -2.00 -37.40 7.93
C PHE A 92 -2.17 -38.50 6.90
N ALA A 93 -2.22 -38.17 5.60
CA ALA A 93 -2.29 -39.17 4.54
C ALA A 93 -1.08 -40.12 4.53
N LYS A 94 0.09 -39.68 5.00
CA LYS A 94 1.30 -40.52 5.10
C LYS A 94 1.33 -41.45 6.32
N GLU A 95 0.49 -41.22 7.32
CA GLU A 95 0.40 -42.07 8.52
C GLU A 95 -0.62 -43.21 8.37
N ILE A 96 -1.40 -43.20 7.28
CA ILE A 96 -2.42 -44.23 6.98
C ILE A 96 -1.87 -45.33 6.05
N ASP A 97 -0.71 -45.12 5.43
CA ASP A 97 0.10 -46.15 4.73
C ASP A 97 1.02 -46.90 5.71
#